data_AF-A0A2V9FPC2-F1
#
_entry.id   AF-A0A2V9FPC2-F1
#
_cell.length_a   1.000
_cell.length_b   1.000
_cell.length_c   1.000
_cell.angle_alpha   90.00
_cell.angle_beta   90.00
_cell.angle_gamma   90.00
#
_symmetry.space_group_name_H-M   'P 1'
#
loop_
_entity.id
_entity.type
_entity.pdbx_description
1 polymer ?
#
loop_
_entity_poly.entity_id
_entity_poly.type
_entity_poly.pdbx_seq_one_letter_code
_entity_poly.pdbx_strand_id
1 'polypeptide(L)'
;MSSTKNPGRFAGFLYVLVSILGFFAMAYVPSKLIVHGNATATANNISASETLFRLGIAGELIGQAGFIFVALALYDLLKGVSRRHGSLMVTLIVVSIPIAFLNELNSIAALVLVRGADFLSVFEKPQRDALA
;
A
#
# COMPACT_ATOMS: atom_id res chain seq x y z
N MET A 1 -20.10 -31.16 3.95
CA MET A 1 -19.74 -29.86 3.34
C MET A 1 -20.99 -29.00 3.36
N SER A 2 -21.11 -28.01 4.26
CA SER A 2 -22.31 -27.16 4.28
C SER A 2 -22.25 -26.16 3.13
N SER A 3 -23.35 -26.08 2.38
CA SER A 3 -23.53 -25.28 1.16
C SER A 3 -23.51 -23.76 1.38
N THR A 4 -23.21 -23.29 2.60
CA THR A 4 -23.42 -21.88 3.01
C THR A 4 -22.17 -21.00 2.98
N LYS A 5 -20.98 -21.56 2.71
CA LYS A 5 -19.74 -20.78 2.59
C LYS A 5 -18.96 -21.31 1.38
N ASN A 6 -19.01 -20.59 0.26
CA ASN A 6 -18.17 -20.89 -0.90
C ASN A 6 -16.80 -20.18 -0.70
N PRO A 7 -15.76 -20.89 -0.24
CA PRO A 7 -14.47 -20.27 0.08
C PRO A 7 -13.80 -19.63 -1.14
N GLY A 8 -14.05 -20.14 -2.35
CA GLY A 8 -13.55 -19.55 -3.59
C GLY A 8 -14.17 -18.19 -3.90
N ARG A 9 -15.49 -18.03 -3.69
CA ARG A 9 -16.16 -16.71 -3.85
C ARG A 9 -15.67 -15.69 -2.84
N PHE A 10 -15.43 -16.12 -1.60
CA PHE A 10 -14.88 -15.24 -0.55
C PHE A 10 -13.44 -14.81 -0.87
N ALA A 11 -12.57 -15.76 -1.26
CA ALA A 11 -11.20 -15.45 -1.66
C ALA A 11 -11.16 -14.51 -2.88
N GLY A 12 -11.99 -14.76 -3.89
CA GLY A 12 -12.11 -13.88 -5.06
C GLY A 12 -12.62 -12.49 -4.71
N PHE A 13 -13.62 -12.38 -3.82
CA PHE A 13 -14.13 -11.10 -3.35
C PHE A 13 -13.06 -10.30 -2.59
N LEU A 14 -12.35 -10.94 -1.65
CA LEU A 14 -11.24 -10.31 -0.93
C LEU A 14 -10.14 -9.84 -1.89
N TYR A 15 -9.79 -10.66 -2.88
CA TYR A 15 -8.80 -10.32 -3.89
C TYR A 15 -9.19 -9.05 -4.64
N VAL A 16 -10.44 -8.97 -5.11
CA VAL A 16 -10.93 -7.79 -5.85
C VAL A 16 -10.94 -6.55 -4.96
N LEU A 17 -11.45 -6.67 -3.73
CA LEU A 17 -11.51 -5.55 -2.79
C LEU A 17 -10.12 -4.95 -2.53
N VAL A 18 -9.13 -5.80 -2.25
CA VAL A 18 -7.75 -5.36 -2.01
C VAL A 18 -7.10 -4.82 -3.29
N SER A 19 -7.39 -5.42 -4.45
CA SER A 19 -6.88 -4.94 -5.74
C SER A 19 -7.38 -3.55 -6.09
N ILE A 20 -8.60 -3.18 -5.70
CA ILE A 20 -9.14 -1.83 -5.88
C ILE A 20 -8.33 -0.80 -5.07
N LEU A 21 -7.99 -1.13 -3.82
CA LEU A 21 -7.12 -0.29 -2.98
C LEU A 21 -5.72 -0.13 -3.60
N GLY A 22 -5.12 -1.23 -4.06
CA GLY A 22 -3.83 -1.21 -4.74
C GLY A 22 -3.86 -0.39 -6.03
N PHE A 23 -4.92 -0.52 -6.84
CA PHE A 23 -5.09 0.29 -8.05
C PHE A 23 -5.26 1.77 -7.74
N PHE A 24 -6.03 2.11 -6.71
CA PHE A 24 -6.18 3.49 -6.27
C PHE A 24 -4.82 4.10 -5.88
N ALA A 25 -4.03 3.38 -5.08
CA ALA A 25 -2.74 3.86 -4.61
C ALA A 25 -1.68 3.92 -5.73
N MET A 26 -1.57 2.91 -6.60
CA MET A 26 -0.51 2.82 -7.60
C MET A 26 -0.83 3.45 -8.96
N ALA A 27 -2.11 3.53 -9.35
CA ALA A 27 -2.48 4.06 -10.66
C ALA A 27 -3.18 5.41 -10.52
N TYR A 28 -4.25 5.48 -9.73
CA TYR A 28 -5.08 6.69 -9.65
C TYR A 28 -4.33 7.86 -9.04
N VAL A 29 -3.73 7.68 -7.86
CA VAL A 29 -3.01 8.77 -7.15
C VAL A 29 -1.82 9.29 -7.98
N PRO A 30 -0.90 8.45 -8.49
CA PRO A 30 0.18 8.87 -9.38
C PRO A 30 -0.30 9.57 -10.66
N SER A 31 -1.38 9.10 -11.28
CA SER A 31 -1.91 9.72 -12.51
C SER A 31 -2.40 11.15 -12.31
N LYS A 32 -2.76 11.52 -11.08
CA LYS A 32 -3.24 12.86 -10.73
C LYS A 32 -2.12 13.78 -10.24
N LEU A 33 -1.06 13.22 -9.66
CA LEU A 33 -0.04 13.99 -8.96
C LEU A 33 1.28 14.07 -9.72
N ILE A 34 1.66 13.03 -10.45
CA ILE A 34 2.98 12.92 -11.08
C ILE A 34 2.94 13.48 -12.51
N VAL A 35 3.77 14.50 -12.74
CA VAL A 35 4.05 15.04 -14.07
C VAL A 35 5.42 14.53 -14.51
N HIS A 36 5.42 13.57 -15.43
CA HIS A 36 6.65 12.97 -15.95
C HIS A 36 7.54 14.04 -16.59
N GLY A 37 8.82 14.09 -16.18
CA GLY A 37 9.78 15.08 -16.66
C GLY A 37 9.68 16.47 -16.01
N ASN A 38 8.77 16.69 -15.06
CA ASN A 38 8.66 17.97 -14.35
C ASN A 38 8.47 17.76 -12.83
N ALA A 39 9.60 17.73 -12.11
CA ALA A 39 9.62 17.53 -10.66
C ALA A 39 8.95 18.70 -9.90
N THR A 40 9.14 19.94 -10.36
CA THR A 40 8.52 21.13 -9.74
C THR A 40 6.99 21.10 -9.84
N ALA A 41 6.45 20.74 -11.01
CA ALA A 41 5.02 20.58 -11.20
C ALA A 41 4.44 19.44 -10.34
N THR A 42 5.18 18.33 -10.20
CA THR A 42 4.81 17.21 -9.33
C THR A 42 4.75 17.65 -7.86
N ALA A 43 5.78 18.35 -7.37
CA ALA A 43 5.80 18.88 -6.01
C ALA A 43 4.63 19.83 -5.73
N ASN A 44 4.30 20.72 -6.68
CA ASN A 44 3.17 21.63 -6.57
C ASN A 44 1.81 20.90 -6.55
N ASN A 45 1.65 19.83 -7.33
CA ASN A 45 0.44 19.02 -7.29
C ASN A 45 0.29 18.27 -5.96
N ILE A 46 1.38 17.73 -5.43
CA ILE A 46 1.40 17.05 -4.13
C ILE A 46 1.05 18.03 -3.01
N SER A 47 1.61 19.24 -3.00
CA SER A 47 1.29 20.25 -1.99
C SER A 47 -0.15 20.74 -2.10
N ALA A 48 -0.67 20.92 -3.33
CA ALA A 48 -2.05 21.32 -3.55
C ALA A 48 -3.08 20.23 -3.20
N SER A 49 -2.71 18.95 -3.34
CA SER A 49 -3.58 17.79 -3.14
C SER A 49 -3.03 16.81 -2.11
N GLU A 50 -2.58 17.34 -0.97
CA GLU A 50 -1.91 16.55 0.06
C GLU A 50 -2.77 15.41 0.60
N THR A 51 -4.05 15.67 0.86
CA THR A 51 -4.99 14.65 1.36
C THR A 51 -5.06 13.45 0.41
N LEU A 52 -5.01 13.70 -0.91
CA LEU A 52 -5.02 12.63 -1.91
C LEU A 52 -3.74 11.79 -1.84
N PHE A 53 -2.59 12.43 -1.65
CA PHE A 53 -1.31 11.74 -1.50
C PHE A 53 -1.26 10.90 -0.22
N ARG A 54 -1.74 11.45 0.92
CA ARG A 54 -1.86 10.72 2.19
C ARG A 54 -2.83 9.53 2.11
N LEU A 55 -3.95 9.69 1.40
CA LEU A 55 -4.88 8.60 1.14
C LEU A 55 -4.28 7.53 0.23
N GLY A 56 -3.42 7.91 -0.72
CA GLY A 56 -2.62 6.98 -1.52
C GLY A 56 -1.73 6.11 -0.64
N ILE A 57 -0.96 6.74 0.26
CA ILE A 57 -0.09 6.06 1.23
C ILE A 57 -0.89 5.08 2.11
N ALA A 58 -1.97 5.57 2.74
CA ALA A 58 -2.82 4.73 3.56
C ALA A 58 -3.43 3.57 2.76
N GLY A 59 -3.85 3.84 1.51
CA GLY A 59 -4.42 2.86 0.60
C GLY A 59 -3.44 1.75 0.25
N GLU A 60 -2.17 2.08 0.00
CA GLU A 60 -1.15 1.08 -0.24
C GLU A 60 -0.89 0.23 1.01
N LEU A 61 -0.67 0.86 2.17
CA LEU A 61 -0.40 0.14 3.42
C LEU A 61 -1.54 -0.83 3.78
N ILE A 62 -2.79 -0.35 3.70
CA ILE A 62 -3.98 -1.17 3.94
C ILE A 62 -4.11 -2.26 2.86
N GLY A 63 -3.82 -1.93 1.60
CA GLY A 63 -3.86 -2.88 0.49
C GLY A 63 -2.87 -4.03 0.71
N GLN A 64 -1.61 -3.74 1.00
CA GLN A 64 -0.57 -4.74 1.24
C GLN A 64 -0.87 -5.60 2.48
N ALA A 65 -1.34 -4.99 3.58
CA ALA A 65 -1.79 -5.74 4.75
C ALA A 65 -2.99 -6.64 4.42
N GLY A 66 -3.95 -6.12 3.64
CA GLY A 66 -5.10 -6.87 3.11
C GLY A 66 -4.69 -8.07 2.26
N PHE A 67 -3.60 -7.93 1.50
CA PHE A 67 -3.10 -8.97 0.60
C PHE A 67 -2.58 -10.21 1.35
N ILE A 68 -2.21 -10.08 2.64
CA ILE A 68 -1.92 -11.24 3.51
C ILE A 68 -3.16 -12.13 3.64
N PHE A 69 -4.32 -11.54 3.91
CA PHE A 69 -5.57 -12.28 4.06
C PHE A 69 -5.98 -12.93 2.75
N VAL A 70 -5.74 -12.26 1.62
CA VAL A 70 -5.93 -12.82 0.28
C VAL A 70 -5.02 -14.03 0.06
N ALA A 71 -3.73 -13.92 0.40
CA ALA A 71 -2.77 -15.01 0.27
C ALA A 71 -3.17 -16.24 1.10
N LEU A 72 -3.64 -16.03 2.33
CA LEU A 72 -4.15 -17.10 3.19
C LEU A 72 -5.42 -17.74 2.64
N ALA A 73 -6.37 -16.94 2.16
CA ALA A 73 -7.60 -17.44 1.55
C ALA A 73 -7.31 -18.24 0.26
N LEU A 74 -6.34 -17.79 -0.55
CA LEU A 74 -5.87 -18.52 -1.72
C LEU A 74 -5.12 -19.80 -1.33
N TYR A 75 -4.32 -19.79 -0.26
CA TYR A 75 -3.66 -21.00 0.24
C TYR A 75 -4.69 -22.07 0.62
N ASP A 76 -5.77 -21.68 1.29
CA ASP A 76 -6.84 -22.61 1.64
C ASP A 76 -7.54 -23.22 0.42
N LEU A 77 -7.55 -22.52 -0.71
CA LEU A 77 -8.06 -23.03 -1.99
C LEU A 77 -7.03 -23.92 -2.69
N LEU A 78 -5.76 -23.51 -2.75
CA LEU A 78 -4.70 -24.19 -3.49
C LEU A 78 -4.13 -25.42 -2.75
N LYS A 79 -4.29 -25.51 -1.42
CA LYS A 79 -3.77 -26.65 -0.63
C LYS A 79 -4.35 -27.99 -1.08
N GLY A 80 -5.55 -27.99 -1.68
CA GLY A 80 -6.18 -29.19 -2.24
C GLY A 80 -5.53 -29.68 -3.54
N VAL A 81 -4.82 -28.81 -4.26
CA VAL A 81 -4.08 -29.17 -5.49
C VAL A 81 -2.63 -29.47 -5.18
N SER A 82 -1.94 -28.53 -4.50
CA SER A 82 -0.55 -28.73 -4.09
C SER A 82 -0.19 -27.84 -2.92
N ARG A 83 -0.02 -28.46 -1.75
CA ARG A 83 0.39 -27.76 -0.53
C ARG A 83 1.73 -27.04 -0.67
N ARG A 84 2.67 -27.61 -1.43
CA ARG A 84 3.99 -27.00 -1.67
C ARG A 84 3.88 -25.68 -2.42
N HIS A 85 3.13 -25.65 -3.53
CA HIS A 85 2.94 -24.43 -4.32
C HIS A 85 2.15 -23.37 -3.56
N GLY A 86 1.10 -23.78 -2.84
CA GLY A 86 0.35 -22.85 -1.98
C GLY A 86 1.25 -22.21 -0.92
N SER A 87 2.09 -23.00 -0.24
CA SER A 87 2.99 -22.46 0.78
C SER A 87 4.01 -21.50 0.17
N LEU A 88 4.56 -21.84 -1.00
CA LEU A 88 5.51 -20.97 -1.72
C LEU A 88 4.89 -19.62 -2.07
N MET A 89 3.65 -19.61 -2.56
CA MET A 89 2.91 -18.38 -2.86
C MET A 89 2.75 -17.50 -1.61
N VAL A 90 2.32 -18.06 -0.48
CA VAL A 90 2.17 -17.30 0.77
C VAL A 90 3.51 -16.75 1.25
N THR A 91 4.56 -17.57 1.23
CA THR A 91 5.90 -17.14 1.64
C THR A 91 6.40 -15.97 0.79
N LEU A 92 6.27 -16.05 -0.54
CA LEU A 92 6.69 -14.99 -1.44
C LEU A 92 5.92 -13.70 -1.20
N ILE A 93 4.59 -13.78 -1.01
CA ILE A 93 3.76 -12.61 -0.71
C ILE A 93 4.17 -11.98 0.62
N VAL A 94 4.26 -12.77 1.69
CA VAL A 94 4.61 -12.27 3.03
C VAL A 94 6.00 -11.64 3.05
N VAL A 95 6.96 -12.17 2.28
CA VAL A 95 8.30 -11.56 2.15
C VAL A 95 8.27 -10.24 1.37
N SER A 96 7.39 -10.12 0.37
CA SER A 96 7.29 -8.90 -0.44
C SER A 96 6.66 -7.71 0.31
N ILE A 97 5.79 -7.96 1.30
CA ILE A 97 5.03 -6.92 1.99
C ILE A 97 5.92 -5.97 2.81
N PRO A 98 6.89 -6.45 3.63
CA PRO A 98 7.84 -5.57 4.30
C PRO A 98 8.63 -4.70 3.32
N ILE A 99 8.99 -5.24 2.15
CA ILE A 99 9.71 -4.48 1.11
C ILE A 99 8.80 -3.36 0.57
N ALA A 100 7.51 -3.66 0.33
CA ALA A 100 6.54 -2.64 -0.08
C ALA A 100 6.37 -1.54 0.99
N PHE A 101 6.25 -1.91 2.27
CA PHE A 101 6.17 -0.93 3.36
C PHE A 101 7.42 -0.05 3.45
N LEU A 102 8.62 -0.61 3.26
CA LEU A 102 9.84 0.17 3.22
C LEU A 102 9.89 1.09 2.00
N ASN A 103 9.39 0.65 0.85
CA ASN A 103 9.28 1.51 -0.33
C ASN A 103 8.37 2.71 -0.06
N GLU A 104 7.29 2.52 0.70
CA GLU A 104 6.34 3.59 0.99
C GLU A 104 6.87 4.66 1.96
N LEU A 105 7.98 4.36 2.67
CA LEU A 105 8.75 5.39 3.36
C LEU A 105 9.31 6.45 2.40
N ASN A 106 9.60 6.10 1.14
CA ASN A 106 10.04 7.08 0.14
C ASN A 106 8.91 8.06 -0.23
N SER A 107 7.68 7.58 -0.33
CA SER A 107 6.49 8.42 -0.53
C SER A 107 6.31 9.37 0.64
N ILE A 108 6.44 8.88 1.88
CA ILE A 108 6.41 9.72 3.09
C ILE A 108 7.54 10.76 3.06
N ALA A 109 8.77 10.37 2.73
CA ALA A 109 9.89 11.30 2.62
C ALA A 109 9.64 12.38 1.56
N ALA A 110 9.06 12.03 0.41
CA ALA A 110 8.65 12.99 -0.61
C ALA A 110 7.61 13.98 -0.07
N LEU A 111 6.63 13.53 0.71
CA LEU A 111 5.65 14.42 1.34
C LEU A 111 6.30 15.41 2.31
N VAL A 112 7.25 14.93 3.11
CA VAL A 112 8.02 15.76 4.05
C VAL A 112 8.83 16.81 3.31
N LEU A 113 9.54 16.41 2.24
CA LEU A 113 10.33 17.30 1.40
C LEU A 113 9.48 18.37 0.72
N VAL A 114 8.30 18.00 0.20
CA VAL A 114 7.37 18.93 -0.47
C VAL A 114 6.77 19.94 0.52
N ARG A 115 6.52 19.54 1.78
CA ARG A 115 6.04 20.47 2.82
C ARG A 115 7.11 21.43 3.33
N GLY A 116 8.39 21.12 3.19
CA GLY A 116 9.47 21.93 3.76
C GLY A 116 9.35 22.08 5.29
N ALA A 117 9.91 23.16 5.84
CA ALA A 117 10.01 23.43 7.28
C ALA A 117 8.66 23.37 8.06
N ASP A 118 7.51 23.47 7.36
CA ASP A 118 6.18 23.34 7.95
C ASP A 118 5.84 21.92 8.42
N PHE A 119 6.44 20.86 7.86
CA PHE A 119 6.25 19.51 8.39
C PHE A 119 6.91 19.34 9.78
N LEU A 120 8.10 19.90 9.96
CA LEU A 120 8.81 19.89 11.24
C LEU A 120 8.10 20.71 12.31
N SER A 121 7.24 21.67 11.91
CA SER A 121 6.42 22.46 12.84
C SER A 121 5.40 21.63 13.63
N VAL A 122 4.99 20.46 13.10
CA VAL A 122 4.02 19.55 13.73
C VAL A 122 4.63 18.78 14.91
N PHE A 123 5.94 18.54 14.87
CA PHE A 123 6.67 17.87 15.95
C PHE A 123 7.11 18.89 17.00
N GLU A 124 7.08 18.50 18.27
CA GLU A 124 7.65 19.36 19.32
C GLU A 124 9.18 19.46 19.16
N LYS A 125 9.79 20.56 19.63
CA LYS A 125 11.24 20.78 19.55
C LYS A 125 12.08 19.54 19.91
N PRO A 126 11.80 18.81 21.01
CA PRO A 126 12.56 17.62 21.37
C PRO A 126 12.51 16.49 20.33
N GLN A 127 11.39 16.35 19.61
CA GLN A 127 11.22 15.34 18.57
C GLN A 127 11.95 15.73 17.29
N ARG A 128 12.04 17.04 16.98
CA ARG A 128 12.83 17.56 15.85
C ARG A 128 14.32 17.33 16.07
N ASP A 129 14.80 17.61 17.29
CA ASP A 129 16.21 17.47 17.65
C ASP A 129 16.67 16.00 17.69
N ALA A 130 15.75 15.05 17.91
CA ALA A 130 16.03 13.62 17.88
C ALA A 130 16.03 13.01 16.45
N LEU A 131 15.49 13.74 15.47
CA LEU A 131 15.43 13.33 14.06
C LEU A 131 16.57 13.93 13.21
N ALA A 132 17.27 14.94 13.72
CA ALA A 132 18.45 15.58 13.12
C ALA A 132 19.72 14.77 13.43
#